data_AF-A0A7S4HK47-F1
#
_entry.id   AF-A0A7S4HK47-F1
#
_cell.length_a   1.000
_cell.length_b   1.000
_cell.length_c   1.000
_cell.angle_alpha   90.00
_cell.angle_beta   90.00
_cell.angle_gamma   90.00
#
_symmetry.space_group_name_H-M   'P 1'
#
loop_
_entity.id
_entity.type
_entity.pdbx_description
1 polymer ?
#
loop_
_entity_poly.entity_id
_entity_poly.type
_entity_poly.pdbx_seq_one_letter_code
_entity_poly.pdbx_strand_id
1 'polypeptide(L)'
;MIVPNPHRENYVKEKMEHAPIVVDPRTGNTVAEGSPGVLQFYNPVSDKHVNSLLVAKNYLDDHTSCIATISQICFAYNGNWLVTVDVRSFDKFGRDKKGEIYSSIKFWRYSDITQEFELATQVTAPHDRVTSISSCATSGRVVTTGSEGKFAIWEKISLAHAEEENYIDESWRCRSVGYY
;
A
#
# COMPACT_ATOMS: atom_id res chain seq x y z
N MET A 1 51.91 14.13 4.25
CA MET A 1 51.18 13.70 3.05
C MET A 1 50.11 12.73 3.51
N ILE A 2 48.86 13.21 3.65
CA ILE A 2 47.73 12.43 4.17
C ILE A 2 47.09 11.74 2.96
N VAL A 3 47.09 10.41 2.96
CA VAL A 3 46.43 9.61 1.92
C VAL A 3 44.92 9.63 2.20
N PRO A 4 44.05 10.09 1.29
CA PRO A 4 42.61 10.05 1.49
C PRO A 4 42.11 8.60 1.46
N ASN A 5 41.29 8.23 2.43
CA ASN A 5 40.61 6.94 2.49
C ASN A 5 39.52 6.87 1.39
N PRO A 6 39.59 5.93 0.43
CA PRO A 6 38.67 5.85 -0.71
C PRO A 6 37.27 5.31 -0.37
N HIS A 7 36.95 5.03 0.90
CA HIS A 7 35.66 4.45 1.30
C HIS A 7 34.62 5.46 1.81
N ARG A 8 34.89 6.76 1.72
CA ARG A 8 33.91 7.82 2.03
C ARG A 8 33.56 8.58 0.77
N GLU A 9 32.51 8.14 0.10
CA GLU A 9 31.63 8.91 -0.81
C GLU A 9 31.06 7.95 -1.83
N ASN A 10 29.93 7.33 -1.48
CA ASN A 10 28.88 6.86 -2.40
C ASN A 10 27.75 6.25 -1.55
N TYR A 11 27.29 6.99 -0.54
CA TYR A 11 25.94 6.77 -0.04
C TYR A 11 25.01 7.52 -0.99
N VAL A 12 24.63 6.85 -2.07
CA VAL A 12 23.42 7.23 -2.80
C VAL A 12 22.32 7.15 -1.74
N LYS A 13 21.85 8.31 -1.26
CA LYS A 13 20.60 8.37 -0.51
C LYS A 13 19.56 7.82 -1.49
N GLU A 14 19.18 6.55 -1.34
CA GLU A 14 17.99 6.03 -2.00
C GLU A 14 16.87 7.02 -1.68
N LYS A 15 16.39 7.67 -2.72
CA LYS A 15 15.33 8.66 -2.60
C LYS A 15 14.12 7.89 -2.11
N MET A 16 13.75 8.10 -0.84
CA MET A 16 12.56 7.51 -0.27
C MET A 16 11.37 8.06 -1.07
N GLU A 17 10.83 7.24 -1.96
CA GLU A 17 9.65 7.61 -2.75
C GLU A 17 8.48 7.64 -1.78
N HIS A 18 8.05 8.86 -1.42
CA HIS A 18 6.83 9.05 -0.65
C HIS A 18 5.62 8.60 -1.47
N ALA A 19 4.65 7.96 -0.81
CA ALA A 19 3.36 7.67 -1.43
C ALA A 19 2.76 8.92 -2.09
N PRO A 20 2.00 8.75 -3.19
CA PRO A 20 1.25 9.85 -3.79
C PRO A 20 0.20 10.37 -2.80
N ILE A 21 -0.11 11.66 -2.90
CA ILE A 21 -1.32 12.23 -2.28
C ILE A 21 -2.49 11.94 -3.22
N VAL A 22 -3.56 11.34 -2.71
CA VAL A 22 -4.78 11.05 -3.47
C VAL A 22 -5.99 11.73 -2.83
N VAL A 23 -7.12 11.76 -3.54
CA VAL A 23 -8.39 12.31 -3.03
C VAL A 23 -9.36 11.15 -2.78
N ASP A 24 -9.97 11.10 -1.60
CA ASP A 24 -11.10 10.21 -1.32
C ASP A 24 -12.31 10.72 -2.10
N PRO A 25 -12.78 9.99 -3.13
CA PRO A 25 -13.85 10.46 -4.01
C PRO A 25 -15.21 10.58 -3.30
N ARG A 26 -15.38 10.01 -2.10
CA ARG A 26 -16.64 10.09 -1.34
C ARG A 26 -16.77 11.38 -0.57
N THR A 27 -15.64 11.91 -0.10
CA THR A 27 -15.62 13.02 0.87
C THR A 27 -14.88 14.25 0.34
N GLY A 28 -14.05 14.11 -0.69
CA GLY A 28 -13.16 15.15 -1.18
C GLY A 28 -11.95 15.39 -0.27
N ASN A 29 -11.75 14.58 0.77
CA ASN A 29 -10.60 14.68 1.65
C ASN A 29 -9.33 14.21 0.91
N THR A 30 -8.20 14.86 1.19
CA THR A 30 -6.89 14.40 0.75
C THR A 30 -6.41 13.27 1.66
N VAL A 31 -5.78 12.26 1.06
CA VAL A 31 -5.25 11.09 1.75
C VAL A 31 -3.78 10.93 1.37
N ALA A 32 -2.93 10.84 2.38
CA ALA A 32 -1.49 10.68 2.23
C ALA A 32 -0.92 9.89 3.42
N GLU A 33 0.33 9.43 3.31
CA GLU A 33 1.04 8.88 4.46
C GLU A 33 1.41 10.03 5.43
N GLY A 34 0.82 10.03 6.63
CA GLY A 34 1.09 11.04 7.66
C GLY A 34 2.24 10.65 8.60
N SER A 35 2.41 9.35 8.82
CA SER A 35 3.56 8.74 9.51
C SER A 35 3.80 7.34 8.93
N PRO A 36 4.99 6.74 9.10
CA PRO A 36 5.31 5.45 8.46
C PRO A 36 4.27 4.36 8.75
N GLY A 37 3.59 3.89 7.71
CA GLY A 37 2.56 2.86 7.78
C GLY A 37 1.17 3.37 8.16
N VAL A 38 0.95 4.68 8.29
CA VAL A 38 -0.33 5.30 8.66
C VAL A 38 -0.78 6.29 7.59
N LEU A 39 -1.98 6.05 7.04
CA LEU A 39 -2.66 7.03 6.21
C LEU A 39 -3.35 8.07 7.06
N GLN A 40 -3.22 9.33 6.66
CA GLN A 40 -3.92 10.46 7.20
C GLN A 40 -4.97 10.94 6.20
N PHE A 41 -6.20 11.07 6.66
CA PHE A 41 -7.30 11.72 5.95
C PHE A 41 -7.41 13.16 6.46
N TYR A 42 -7.34 14.11 5.54
CA TYR A 42 -7.34 15.53 5.85
C TYR A 42 -8.32 16.27 4.94
N ASN A 43 -9.12 17.15 5.53
CA ASN A 43 -10.07 17.98 4.81
C ASN A 43 -9.38 19.30 4.41
N PRO A 44 -9.10 19.52 3.12
CA PRO A 44 -8.37 20.70 2.67
C PRO A 44 -9.21 21.99 2.70
N VAL A 45 -10.54 21.89 2.74
CA VAL A 45 -11.44 23.06 2.77
C VAL A 45 -11.54 23.64 4.17
N SER A 46 -11.63 22.77 5.18
CA SER A 46 -11.75 23.17 6.58
C SER A 46 -10.42 23.21 7.33
N ASP A 47 -9.32 22.80 6.68
CA ASP A 47 -7.96 22.72 7.24
C ASP A 47 -7.93 21.86 8.52
N LYS A 48 -8.46 20.63 8.42
CA LYS A 48 -8.58 19.73 9.58
C LYS A 48 -8.17 18.31 9.27
N HIS A 49 -7.47 17.70 10.21
CA HIS A 49 -7.35 16.24 10.29
C HIS A 49 -8.73 15.63 10.53
N VAL A 50 -9.07 14.61 9.77
CA VAL A 50 -10.37 13.92 9.83
C VAL A 50 -10.24 12.55 10.46
N ASN A 51 -9.30 11.74 9.97
CA ASN A 51 -9.10 10.36 10.44
C ASN A 51 -7.69 9.85 10.12
N SER A 52 -7.30 8.74 10.74
CA SER A 52 -6.07 8.01 10.43
C SER A 52 -6.35 6.51 10.28
N LEU A 53 -5.70 5.85 9.33
CA LEU A 53 -5.79 4.41 9.11
C LEU A 53 -4.41 3.76 9.24
N LEU A 54 -4.27 2.81 10.15
CA LEU A 54 -3.05 2.00 10.29
C LEU A 54 -2.98 0.94 9.18
N VAL A 55 -2.23 1.23 8.13
CA VAL A 55 -2.07 0.34 6.97
C VAL A 55 -1.02 -0.73 7.22
N ALA A 56 0.09 -0.39 7.87
CA ALA A 56 1.18 -1.31 8.11
C ALA A 56 1.76 -1.15 9.51
N LYS A 57 1.91 -2.28 10.22
CA LYS A 57 2.54 -2.30 11.54
C LYS A 57 4.06 -2.22 11.39
N ASN A 58 4.68 -1.33 12.15
CA ASN A 58 6.13 -1.28 12.31
C ASN A 58 6.54 -2.29 13.39
N TYR A 59 7.66 -2.97 13.18
CA TYR A 59 8.26 -3.83 14.21
C TYR A 59 9.54 -3.16 14.70
N LEU A 60 9.61 -2.95 16.01
CA LEU A 60 10.74 -2.34 16.70
C LEU A 60 11.20 -3.34 17.75
N ASP A 61 12.44 -3.77 17.64
CA ASP A 61 13.15 -4.60 18.61
C ASP A 61 14.49 -3.92 18.94
N ASP A 62 15.13 -4.29 20.06
CA ASP A 62 16.36 -3.67 20.58
C ASP A 62 17.54 -3.71 19.59
N HIS A 63 17.45 -4.58 18.58
CA HIS A 63 18.51 -4.82 17.60
C HIS A 63 18.06 -4.67 16.15
N THR A 64 16.74 -4.60 15.88
CA THR A 64 16.21 -4.57 14.52
C THR A 64 15.01 -3.65 14.41
N SER A 65 15.00 -2.81 13.37
CA SER A 65 13.84 -2.02 13.00
C SER A 65 13.33 -2.46 11.63
N CYS A 66 12.04 -2.79 11.55
CA CYS A 66 11.33 -3.01 10.30
C CYS A 66 10.24 -1.94 10.21
N ILE A 67 10.60 -0.82 9.58
CA ILE A 67 9.69 0.29 9.32
C ILE A 67 9.01 0.01 7.97
N ALA A 68 7.69 -0.03 7.99
CA ALA A 68 6.88 -0.10 6.79
C ALA A 68 6.56 1.33 6.33
N THR A 69 6.64 1.55 5.03
CA THR A 69 6.20 2.79 4.38
C THR A 69 5.15 2.46 3.35
N ILE A 70 4.25 3.40 3.09
CA ILE A 70 3.23 3.26 2.06
C ILE A 70 3.82 3.81 0.76
N SER A 71 3.83 2.98 -0.27
CA SER A 71 4.39 3.33 -1.58
C SER A 71 3.33 3.74 -2.59
N GLN A 72 2.12 3.16 -2.50
CA GLN A 72 1.05 3.37 -3.46
C GLN A 72 -0.30 3.44 -2.76
N ILE A 73 -1.18 4.30 -3.25
CA ILE A 73 -2.55 4.50 -2.74
C ILE A 73 -3.48 4.67 -3.95
N CYS A 74 -4.63 4.00 -3.94
CA CYS A 74 -5.64 4.14 -4.97
C CYS A 74 -7.04 3.87 -4.40
N PHE A 75 -8.04 4.62 -4.87
CA PHE A 75 -9.44 4.31 -4.60
C PHE A 75 -10.08 3.58 -5.78
N ALA A 76 -10.92 2.58 -5.50
CA ALA A 76 -11.73 1.86 -6.47
C ALA A 76 -13.22 1.98 -6.12
N TYR A 77 -14.09 1.72 -7.09
CA TYR A 77 -15.55 1.76 -6.93
C TYR A 77 -16.03 3.05 -6.21
N ASN A 78 -15.68 4.23 -6.74
CA ASN A 78 -16.05 5.53 -6.15
C ASN A 78 -15.71 5.67 -4.66
N GLY A 79 -14.63 5.04 -4.21
CA GLY A 79 -14.09 5.16 -2.85
C GLY A 79 -14.67 4.17 -1.84
N ASN A 80 -15.60 3.30 -2.25
CA ASN A 80 -16.03 2.18 -1.40
C ASN A 80 -14.87 1.21 -1.09
N TRP A 81 -13.82 1.23 -1.92
CA TRP A 81 -12.62 0.44 -1.74
C TRP A 81 -11.38 1.32 -1.78
N LEU A 82 -10.50 1.12 -0.81
CA LEU A 82 -9.16 1.68 -0.76
C LEU A 82 -8.15 0.56 -1.02
N VAL A 83 -7.15 0.84 -1.86
CA VAL A 83 -6.07 -0.10 -2.16
C VAL A 83 -4.74 0.57 -1.84
N THR A 84 -3.93 -0.11 -1.05
CA THR A 84 -2.64 0.40 -0.59
C THR A 84 -1.55 -0.61 -0.87
N VAL A 85 -0.33 -0.14 -1.15
CA VAL A 85 0.86 -0.99 -1.16
C VAL A 85 1.83 -0.52 -0.09
N ASP A 86 2.09 -1.36 0.91
CA ASP A 86 3.16 -1.13 1.88
C ASP A 86 4.44 -1.87 1.50
N VAL A 87 5.56 -1.24 1.82
CA VAL A 87 6.91 -1.71 1.54
C VAL A 87 7.72 -1.70 2.83
N ARG A 88 8.47 -2.78 3.07
CA ARG A 88 9.34 -2.96 4.23
C ARG A 88 10.78 -3.11 3.78
N SER A 89 11.66 -2.32 4.39
CA SER A 89 13.10 -2.49 4.31
C SER A 89 13.63 -2.95 5.67
N PHE A 90 14.42 -4.02 5.69
CA PHE A 90 15.18 -4.41 6.88
C PHE A 90 16.51 -3.67 6.90
N ASP A 91 16.86 -3.06 8.02
CA ASP A 91 18.16 -2.41 8.18
C ASP A 91 19.32 -3.43 8.23
N LYS A 92 20.54 -2.89 8.12
CA LYS A 92 21.80 -3.63 7.96
C LYS A 92 22.19 -4.48 9.18
N PHE A 93 21.46 -4.40 10.29
CA PHE A 93 21.72 -5.16 11.51
C PHE A 93 20.69 -6.29 11.75
N GLY A 94 19.59 -6.32 10.98
CA GLY A 94 18.54 -7.33 11.01
C GLY A 94 18.38 -8.12 9.69
N ARG A 95 19.48 -8.73 9.24
CA ARG A 95 19.65 -9.65 8.09
C ARG A 95 18.40 -9.90 7.22
N ASP A 96 18.33 -9.19 6.09
CA ASP A 96 18.18 -9.87 4.81
C ASP A 96 19.45 -9.67 3.99
N LYS A 97 20.17 -10.76 3.70
CA LYS A 97 21.51 -10.72 3.08
C LYS A 97 21.49 -10.26 1.62
N LYS A 98 20.35 -9.80 1.12
CA LYS A 98 20.10 -9.42 -0.28
C LYS A 98 19.41 -8.06 -0.46
N GLY A 99 19.09 -7.33 0.61
CA GLY A 99 18.29 -6.10 0.47
C GLY A 99 16.90 -6.37 -0.09
N GLU A 100 16.28 -7.50 0.28
CA GLU A 100 14.95 -7.88 -0.21
C GLU A 100 13.91 -6.89 0.31
N ILE A 101 13.15 -6.32 -0.62
CA ILE A 101 12.09 -5.36 -0.36
C ILE A 101 10.79 -6.16 -0.29
N TYR A 102 10.20 -6.28 0.90
CA TYR A 102 8.93 -6.98 1.04
C TYR A 102 7.80 -6.00 0.79
N SER A 103 7.00 -6.26 -0.25
CA SER A 103 5.81 -5.48 -0.55
C SER A 103 4.53 -6.28 -0.30
N SER A 104 3.47 -5.59 0.11
CA SER A 104 2.13 -6.16 0.26
C SER A 104 1.10 -5.22 -0.33
N ILE A 105 0.20 -5.76 -1.16
CA ILE A 105 -1.00 -5.05 -1.58
C ILE A 105 -2.14 -5.40 -0.63
N LYS A 106 -2.90 -4.39 -0.20
CA LYS A 106 -4.04 -4.52 0.70
C LYS A 106 -5.26 -3.85 0.12
N PHE A 107 -6.39 -4.52 0.23
CA PHE A 107 -7.70 -4.05 -0.20
C PHE A 107 -8.57 -3.87 1.03
N TRP A 108 -9.00 -2.63 1.23
CA TRP A 108 -9.77 -2.19 2.38
C TRP A 108 -11.18 -1.81 1.92
N ARG A 109 -12.19 -2.39 2.53
CA ARG A 109 -13.60 -2.06 2.28
C ARG A 109 -14.01 -0.97 3.25
N TYR A 110 -14.67 0.07 2.77
CA TYR A 110 -15.33 0.98 3.68
C TYR A 110 -16.60 0.38 4.25
N SER A 111 -16.76 0.48 5.57
CA SER A 111 -17.98 0.10 6.27
C SER A 111 -18.77 1.36 6.60
N ASP A 112 -19.98 1.48 6.05
CA ASP A 112 -20.88 2.61 6.35
C ASP A 112 -21.36 2.60 7.81
N ILE A 113 -21.26 1.43 8.48
CA ILE A 113 -21.65 1.25 9.89
C ILE A 113 -20.58 1.83 10.81
N THR A 114 -19.33 1.42 10.64
CA THR A 114 -18.21 1.87 11.48
C THR A 114 -17.64 3.20 11.00
N GLN A 115 -17.93 3.60 9.76
CA GLN A 115 -17.33 4.72 9.05
C GLN A 115 -15.81 4.61 8.92
N GLU A 116 -15.33 3.38 8.84
CA GLU A 116 -13.90 3.05 8.77
C GLU A 116 -13.58 2.13 7.59
N PHE A 117 -12.31 2.09 7.22
CA PHE A 117 -11.79 1.14 6.24
C PHE A 117 -11.32 -0.13 6.95
N GLU A 118 -11.94 -1.25 6.59
CA GLU A 118 -11.67 -2.57 7.16
C GLU A 118 -10.90 -3.42 6.15
N LEU A 119 -9.84 -4.10 6.60
CA LEU A 119 -9.02 -4.93 5.72
C LEU A 119 -9.80 -6.17 5.27
N ALA A 120 -10.03 -6.32 3.97
CA ALA A 120 -10.72 -7.49 3.40
C ALA A 120 -9.75 -8.47 2.75
N THR A 121 -8.67 -7.98 2.14
CA THR A 121 -7.71 -8.85 1.44
C THR A 121 -6.31 -8.29 1.54
N GLN A 122 -5.33 -9.15 1.80
CA GLN A 122 -3.90 -8.84 1.73
C GLN A 122 -3.20 -9.88 0.88
N VAL A 123 -2.36 -9.43 -0.05
CA VAL A 123 -1.50 -10.29 -0.87
C VAL A 123 -0.06 -9.84 -0.70
N THR A 124 0.79 -10.77 -0.26
CA THR A 124 2.23 -10.54 -0.10
C THR A 124 2.97 -10.80 -1.40
N ALA A 125 3.98 -10.00 -1.69
CA ALA A 125 4.82 -10.10 -2.89
C ALA A 125 4.01 -10.15 -4.21
N PRO A 126 3.16 -9.15 -4.51
CA PRO A 126 2.43 -9.10 -5.78
C PRO A 126 3.35 -8.92 -7.00
N HIS A 127 4.52 -8.31 -6.78
CA HIS A 127 5.58 -7.99 -7.73
C HIS A 127 6.92 -7.98 -6.97
N ASP A 128 8.05 -7.96 -7.67
CA ASP A 128 9.37 -7.76 -7.03
C ASP A 128 9.41 -6.39 -6.33
N ARG A 129 8.91 -5.37 -7.03
CA ARG A 129 8.59 -4.05 -6.47
C ARG A 129 7.43 -3.44 -7.24
N VAL A 130 6.36 -3.05 -6.55
CA VAL A 130 5.25 -2.32 -7.20
C VAL A 130 5.73 -0.91 -7.56
N THR A 131 5.60 -0.55 -8.83
CA THR A 131 6.03 0.75 -9.38
C THR A 131 4.87 1.71 -9.60
N SER A 132 3.66 1.20 -9.83
CA SER A 132 2.46 2.01 -10.01
C SER A 132 1.20 1.20 -9.70
N ILE A 133 0.13 1.93 -9.34
CA ILE A 133 -1.22 1.40 -9.17
C ILE A 133 -2.24 2.32 -9.83
N SER A 134 -3.29 1.76 -10.39
CA SER A 134 -4.43 2.53 -10.89
C SER A 134 -5.72 1.71 -10.84
N SER A 135 -6.85 2.38 -10.73
CA SER A 135 -8.18 1.76 -10.80
C SER A 135 -8.91 2.21 -12.05
N CYS A 136 -9.66 1.30 -12.64
CA CYS A 136 -10.55 1.59 -13.76
C CYS A 136 -11.89 2.07 -13.21
N ALA A 137 -12.25 3.34 -13.44
CA ALA A 137 -13.48 3.93 -12.91
C ALA A 137 -14.76 3.17 -13.30
N THR A 138 -14.82 2.58 -14.51
CA THR A 138 -16.00 1.86 -15.01
C THR A 138 -16.13 0.44 -14.48
N SER A 139 -15.03 -0.29 -14.33
CA SER A 139 -15.07 -1.70 -13.88
C SER A 139 -14.75 -1.89 -12.40
N GLY A 140 -14.14 -0.88 -11.78
CA GLY A 140 -13.53 -0.94 -10.45
C GLY A 140 -12.34 -1.90 -10.34
N ARG A 141 -11.88 -2.48 -11.45
CA ARG A 141 -10.65 -3.30 -11.46
C ARG A 141 -9.44 -2.43 -11.14
N VAL A 142 -8.47 -3.04 -10.49
CA VAL A 142 -7.20 -2.39 -10.14
C VAL A 142 -6.09 -3.02 -10.95
N VAL A 143 -5.15 -2.21 -11.41
CA VAL A 143 -3.95 -2.65 -12.12
C VAL A 143 -2.75 -2.21 -11.33
N THR A 144 -1.82 -3.13 -11.10
CA THR A 144 -0.49 -2.83 -10.57
C THR A 144 0.57 -3.13 -11.62
N THR A 145 1.65 -2.36 -11.62
CA THR A 145 2.85 -2.65 -12.41
C THR A 145 4.01 -2.95 -11.48
N GLY A 146 4.86 -3.89 -11.88
CA GLY A 146 6.07 -4.28 -11.19
C GLY A 146 7.34 -3.83 -11.91
N SER A 147 8.44 -3.72 -11.18
CA SER A 147 9.78 -3.44 -11.73
C SER A 147 10.30 -4.56 -12.63
N GLU A 148 9.75 -5.77 -12.52
CA GLU A 148 10.09 -6.94 -13.33
C GLU A 148 9.45 -6.95 -14.73
N GLY A 149 8.86 -5.83 -15.18
CA GLY A 149 8.21 -5.73 -16.50
C GLY A 149 6.88 -6.48 -16.59
N LYS A 150 6.21 -6.69 -15.44
CA LYS A 150 4.90 -7.36 -15.35
C LYS A 150 3.83 -6.44 -14.80
N PHE A 151 2.59 -6.63 -15.23
CA PHE A 151 1.42 -6.02 -14.62
C PHE A 151 0.44 -7.09 -14.13
N ALA A 152 -0.27 -6.81 -13.04
CA ALA A 152 -1.33 -7.66 -12.52
C ALA A 152 -2.67 -6.92 -12.53
N ILE A 153 -3.74 -7.60 -12.93
CA ILE A 153 -5.12 -7.10 -12.88
C ILE A 153 -5.82 -7.78 -11.70
N TRP A 154 -6.38 -6.96 -10.83
CA TRP A 154 -7.11 -7.36 -9.63
C TRP A 154 -8.60 -7.09 -9.81
N GLU A 155 -9.42 -8.00 -9.34
CA GLU A 155 -10.87 -7.83 -9.36
C GLU A 155 -11.51 -8.24 -8.03
N LYS A 156 -12.58 -7.54 -7.69
CA LYS A 156 -13.45 -7.89 -6.56
C LYS A 156 -14.24 -9.16 -6.90
N ILE A 157 -14.38 -10.03 -5.92
CA ILE A 157 -15.21 -11.23 -5.97
C ILE A 157 -16.15 -11.25 -4.77
N SER A 158 -17.31 -11.88 -4.98
CA SER A 158 -18.28 -12.16 -3.92
C SER A 158 -18.17 -13.63 -3.54
N LEU A 159 -17.93 -13.91 -2.25
CA LEU A 159 -17.91 -15.24 -1.68
C LEU A 159 -19.26 -15.48 -1.01
N ALA A 160 -20.10 -16.31 -1.66
CA ALA A 160 -21.34 -16.77 -1.06
C ALA A 160 -21.00 -17.77 0.05
N HIS A 161 -21.42 -17.48 1.28
CA HIS A 161 -21.33 -18.43 2.37
C HIS A 161 -22.51 -19.41 2.27
N ALA A 162 -22.22 -20.71 2.21
CA ALA A 162 -23.24 -21.74 2.05
C ALA A 162 -24.18 -21.87 3.26
N GLU A 163 -23.81 -21.33 4.42
CA GLU A 163 -24.50 -21.51 5.70
C GLU A 163 -25.32 -20.29 6.16
N GLU A 164 -25.10 -19.10 5.56
CA GLU A 164 -25.84 -17.88 5.87
C GLU A 164 -26.30 -17.22 4.56
N GLU A 165 -27.54 -17.48 4.15
CA GLU A 165 -28.13 -17.06 2.86
C GLU A 165 -28.12 -15.53 2.60
N ASN A 166 -27.73 -14.70 3.58
CA ASN A 166 -27.67 -13.24 3.47
C ASN A 166 -26.29 -12.63 3.75
N TYR A 167 -25.24 -13.42 3.99
CA TYR A 167 -23.89 -12.89 4.21
C TYR A 167 -23.03 -13.04 2.95
N ILE A 168 -22.91 -11.95 2.18
CA ILE A 168 -21.97 -11.86 1.06
C ILE A 168 -20.69 -11.25 1.59
N ASP A 169 -19.63 -12.06 1.65
CA ASP A 169 -18.30 -11.54 1.91
C ASP A 169 -17.67 -11.09 0.59
N GLU A 170 -17.03 -9.93 0.59
CA GLU A 170 -16.40 -9.38 -0.59
C GLU A 170 -14.88 -9.41 -0.41
N SER A 171 -14.19 -9.99 -1.37
CA SER A 171 -12.75 -10.18 -1.35
C SER A 171 -12.15 -9.78 -2.70
N TRP A 172 -10.83 -9.81 -2.82
CA TRP A 172 -10.11 -9.51 -4.07
C TRP A 172 -9.26 -10.68 -4.51
N ARG A 173 -9.15 -10.86 -5.83
CA ARG A 173 -8.23 -11.84 -6.42
C ARG A 173 -7.41 -11.24 -7.55
N CYS A 174 -6.26 -11.86 -7.82
CA CYS A 174 -5.55 -11.65 -9.07
C CYS A 174 -6.33 -12.33 -10.19
N ARG A 175 -6.83 -11.55 -11.14
CA ARG A 175 -7.55 -12.04 -12.32
C ARG A 175 -6.58 -12.53 -13.40
N SER A 176 -5.51 -11.78 -13.64
CA SER A 176 -4.55 -12.07 -14.70
C SER A 176 -3.23 -11.32 -14.50
N VAL A 177 -2.14 -11.87 -15.03
CA VAL A 177 -0.82 -11.23 -15.08
C VAL A 177 -0.37 -11.15 -16.53
N GLY A 178 0.23 -10.02 -16.93
CA GLY A 178 0.80 -9.80 -18.25
C GLY A 178 2.18 -9.14 -18.19
N TYR A 179 2.76 -8.89 -19.37
CA TYR A 179 4.11 -8.33 -19.55
C TYR A 179 4.05 -7.05 -20.38
N TYR A 180 4.99 -6.12 -20.17
CA TYR A 180 5.13 -4.88 -20.94
C TYR A 180 6.59 -4.47 -21.14
#